data_AF-A0A938LQW6-F1
#
_entry.id   AF-A0A938LQW6-F1
#
_cell.length_a   1.000
_cell.length_b   1.000
_cell.length_c   1.000
_cell.angle_alpha   90.00
_cell.angle_beta   90.00
_cell.angle_gamma   90.00
#
_symmetry.space_group_name_H-M   'P 1'
#
loop_
_entity.id
_entity.type
_entity.pdbx_description
1 polymer ?
#
loop_
_entity_poly.entity_id
_entity_poly.type
_entity_poly.pdbx_seq_one_letter_code
_entity_poly.pdbx_strand_id
1 'polypeptide(L)'
;MADLQQAREKGDGRGEKLPMNRRPNSSMTVLMTTDTVGGVWNYCIQLAEALRGYSVQIARATMGPAMNEPQREQVRRLSNVQLYESTFKLEWMQRPWEDVDRAGRWLLSLDRQLRPDLVHLNGYAHAALPWSCPVLVVAHSCVCSWFEAVRRCEPTLEWQEYRRRVRLGLRQADRVTAPTAAAHRARQFEEYVRKLMIVD
;
A
#
# COMPACT_ATOMS: atom_id res chain seq x y z
N MET A 1 18.95 46.39 -25.99
CA MET A 1 18.61 45.61 -27.20
C MET A 1 18.77 44.14 -26.81
N ALA A 2 17.86 43.65 -25.98
CA ALA A 2 16.63 42.92 -26.37
C ALA A 2 16.96 41.41 -26.47
N ASP A 3 16.70 40.61 -25.43
CA ASP A 3 15.41 40.01 -25.03
C ASP A 3 14.99 38.85 -25.97
N LEU A 4 14.45 37.76 -25.37
CA LEU A 4 14.26 36.36 -25.83
C LEU A 4 15.13 35.40 -24.99
N GLN A 5 14.74 34.87 -23.82
CA GLN A 5 13.46 34.31 -23.39
C GLN A 5 12.94 33.20 -24.32
N GLN A 6 13.33 31.95 -24.06
CA GLN A 6 12.37 30.83 -23.95
C GLN A 6 12.99 29.52 -23.43
N ALA A 7 12.71 29.28 -22.15
CA ALA A 7 12.07 28.09 -21.60
C ALA A 7 12.51 26.72 -22.11
N ARG A 8 13.18 25.96 -21.23
CA ARG A 8 12.98 24.51 -21.08
C ARG A 8 13.36 24.01 -19.69
N GLU A 9 12.89 24.70 -18.66
CA GLU A 9 12.61 24.08 -17.37
C GLU A 9 11.23 23.43 -17.47
N LYS A 10 11.19 22.13 -17.79
CA LYS A 10 9.99 21.34 -17.51
C LYS A 10 10.10 20.89 -16.06
N GLY A 11 9.48 21.67 -15.18
CA GLY A 11 9.21 21.26 -13.81
C GLY A 11 8.46 19.93 -13.81
N ASP A 12 8.96 18.98 -13.01
CA ASP A 12 8.19 17.82 -12.58
C ASP A 12 7.03 18.35 -11.73
N GLY A 13 5.85 18.39 -12.32
CA GLY A 13 4.63 18.90 -11.72
C GLY A 13 4.11 17.98 -10.63
N ARG A 14 4.81 17.91 -9.50
CA ARG A 14 4.30 17.34 -8.25
C ARG A 14 4.34 18.44 -7.21
N GLY A 15 3.18 19.06 -7.00
CA GLY A 15 2.98 19.97 -5.87
C GLY A 15 3.44 19.28 -4.59
N GLU A 16 4.18 20.02 -3.76
CA GLU A 16 4.56 19.60 -2.42
C GLU A 16 3.35 18.98 -1.73
N LYS A 17 3.37 17.66 -1.51
CA LYS A 17 2.42 17.03 -0.60
C LYS A 17 2.67 17.69 0.75
N LEU A 18 1.66 18.42 1.22
CA LEU A 18 1.74 19.30 2.40
C LEU A 18 2.52 18.63 3.53
N PRO A 19 3.40 19.37 4.24
CA PRO A 19 4.02 18.84 5.44
C PRO A 19 2.93 18.40 6.41
N MET A 20 3.17 17.27 7.09
CA MET A 20 2.27 16.66 8.07
C MET A 20 2.14 17.57 9.30
N ASN A 21 1.46 18.70 9.14
CA ASN A 21 1.44 19.81 10.08
C ASN A 21 0.22 19.67 10.98
N ARG A 22 0.26 18.72 11.91
CA ARG A 22 -0.83 18.48 12.85
C ARG A 22 -0.58 19.17 14.18
N ARG A 23 -1.62 19.86 14.66
CA ARG A 23 -1.68 20.35 16.02
C ARG A 23 -1.67 19.15 16.99
N PRO A 24 -1.02 19.25 18.17
CA PRO A 24 -0.80 18.13 19.10
C PRO A 24 -2.05 17.34 19.56
N ASN A 25 -3.26 17.84 19.31
CA ASN A 25 -4.53 17.27 19.78
C ASN A 25 -5.50 16.82 18.67
N SER A 26 -5.06 16.69 17.42
CA SER A 26 -5.93 16.22 16.32
C SER A 26 -5.86 14.70 16.14
N SER A 27 -7.02 14.03 16.08
CA SER A 27 -7.13 12.58 15.80
C SER A 27 -6.77 12.27 14.35
N MET A 28 -5.80 11.39 14.10
CA MET A 28 -5.27 11.02 12.78
C MET A 28 -6.12 9.92 12.15
N THR A 29 -6.53 10.10 10.90
CA THR A 29 -7.28 9.09 10.15
C THR A 29 -6.36 8.40 9.15
N VAL A 30 -6.31 7.08 9.22
CA VAL A 30 -5.51 6.23 8.32
C VAL A 30 -6.45 5.39 7.46
N LEU A 31 -6.37 5.53 6.14
CA LEU A 31 -7.00 4.58 5.22
C LEU A 31 -6.05 3.39 5.03
N MET A 32 -6.44 2.21 5.51
CA MET A 32 -5.58 1.01 5.51
C MET A 32 -6.19 -0.11 4.69
N THR A 33 -5.50 -0.61 3.68
CA THR A 33 -5.91 -1.84 2.98
C THR A 33 -5.57 -3.06 3.82
N THR A 34 -6.43 -4.07 3.89
CA THR A 34 -6.16 -5.31 4.63
C THR A 34 -6.58 -6.53 3.81
N ASP A 35 -5.62 -7.40 3.52
CA ASP A 35 -5.88 -8.70 2.91
C ASP A 35 -6.56 -9.61 3.94
N THR A 36 -7.65 -10.27 3.56
CA THR A 36 -8.35 -11.26 4.41
C THR A 36 -7.68 -12.63 4.40
N VAL A 37 -6.54 -12.77 3.72
CA VAL A 37 -5.80 -14.02 3.55
C VAL A 37 -4.41 -13.92 4.16
N GLY A 38 -4.00 -14.95 4.90
CA GLY A 38 -2.63 -15.10 5.39
C GLY A 38 -2.24 -14.13 6.51
N GLY A 39 -0.93 -13.88 6.64
CA GLY A 39 -0.35 -13.14 7.77
C GLY A 39 -0.66 -11.64 7.80
N VAL A 40 -1.05 -11.05 6.67
CA VAL A 40 -1.41 -9.62 6.56
C VAL A 40 -2.60 -9.28 7.45
N TRP A 41 -3.59 -10.18 7.53
CA TRP A 41 -4.73 -10.02 8.42
C TRP A 41 -4.29 -9.84 9.88
N ASN A 42 -3.46 -10.77 10.37
CA ASN A 42 -2.97 -10.75 11.75
C ASN A 42 -2.12 -9.50 12.02
N TYR A 43 -1.27 -9.10 11.07
CA TYR A 43 -0.52 -7.85 11.15
C TYR A 43 -1.46 -6.65 11.34
N CYS A 44 -2.51 -6.54 10.53
CA CYS A 44 -3.44 -5.42 10.60
C CYS A 44 -4.22 -5.40 11.91
N ILE A 45 -4.62 -6.56 12.44
CA ILE A 45 -5.28 -6.66 13.76
C ILE A 45 -4.33 -6.15 14.85
N GLN A 46 -3.11 -6.69 14.95
CA GLN A 46 -2.15 -6.31 15.99
C GLN A 46 -1.75 -4.83 15.88
N LEU A 47 -1.58 -4.32 14.65
CA LEU A 47 -1.28 -2.91 14.43
C LEU A 47 -2.41 -2.01 14.92
N ALA A 48 -3.67 -2.37 14.65
CA ALA A 48 -4.81 -1.60 15.13
C ALA A 48 -4.94 -1.62 16.66
N GLU A 49 -4.66 -2.76 17.30
CA GLU A 49 -4.62 -2.86 18.76
C GLU A 49 -3.52 -1.97 19.36
N ALA A 50 -2.31 -2.05 18.81
CA ALA A 50 -1.18 -1.24 19.27
C ALA A 50 -1.43 0.27 19.09
N LEU A 51 -2.14 0.65 18.03
CA LEU A 51 -2.47 2.06 17.75
C LEU A 51 -3.63 2.60 18.58
N ARG A 52 -4.34 1.77 19.37
CA ARG A 52 -5.51 2.20 20.14
C ARG A 52 -5.20 3.26 21.20
N GLY A 53 -4.00 3.20 21.79
CA GLY A 53 -3.53 4.20 22.77
C GLY A 53 -3.07 5.52 22.14
N TYR A 54 -3.01 5.57 20.81
CA TYR A 54 -2.68 6.76 20.05
C TYR A 54 -3.97 7.34 19.47
N SER A 55 -4.04 8.65 19.28
CA SER A 55 -5.20 9.31 18.65
C SER A 55 -5.26 9.00 17.14
N VAL A 56 -5.42 7.72 16.78
CA VAL A 56 -5.42 7.18 15.42
C VAL A 56 -6.70 6.38 15.19
N GLN A 57 -7.47 6.77 14.19
CA GLN A 57 -8.63 6.06 13.67
C GLN A 57 -8.26 5.40 12.34
N ILE A 58 -8.65 4.15 12.16
CA ILE A 58 -8.31 3.36 10.97
C ILE A 58 -9.59 3.09 10.18
N ALA A 59 -9.67 3.66 8.99
CA ALA A 59 -10.61 3.22 7.97
C ALA A 59 -10.02 2.00 7.25
N ARG A 60 -10.46 0.80 7.65
CA ARG A 60 -9.94 -0.46 7.12
C ARG A 60 -10.73 -0.88 5.88
N ALA A 61 -10.05 -0.91 4.74
CA ALA A 61 -10.56 -1.40 3.47
C ALA A 61 -10.13 -2.85 3.24
N THR A 62 -11.05 -3.82 3.30
CA THR A 62 -10.69 -5.24 3.11
C THR A 62 -10.67 -5.65 1.64
N MET A 63 -9.76 -6.57 1.30
CA MET A 63 -9.62 -7.17 -0.03
C MET A 63 -9.37 -8.67 0.08
N GLY A 64 -9.61 -9.40 -1.02
CA GLY A 64 -9.57 -10.86 -1.08
C GLY A 64 -10.94 -11.49 -0.85
N PRO A 65 -11.01 -12.75 -0.41
CA PRO A 65 -12.25 -13.41 -0.05
C PRO A 65 -13.04 -12.64 1.01
N ALA A 66 -14.35 -12.85 1.06
CA ALA A 66 -15.20 -12.30 2.11
C ALA A 66 -14.70 -12.75 3.49
N MET A 67 -14.74 -11.84 4.47
CA MET A 67 -14.33 -12.16 5.83
C MET A 67 -15.21 -13.25 6.44
N ASN A 68 -14.58 -14.18 7.14
CA ASN A 68 -15.26 -15.18 7.95
C ASN A 68 -15.69 -14.61 9.31
N GLU A 69 -16.51 -15.35 10.06
CA GLU A 69 -17.05 -14.87 11.34
C GLU A 69 -15.96 -14.56 12.39
N PRO A 70 -14.91 -15.39 12.57
CA PRO A 70 -13.78 -15.03 13.44
C PRO A 70 -13.13 -13.68 13.09
N GLN A 71 -12.92 -13.39 11.80
CA GLN A 71 -12.37 -12.12 11.35
C GLN A 71 -13.28 -10.93 11.68
N ARG A 72 -14.60 -11.08 11.47
CA ARG A 72 -15.59 -10.06 11.83
C ARG A 72 -15.56 -9.77 13.32
N GLU A 73 -15.53 -10.82 14.14
CA GLU A 73 -15.48 -10.71 15.59
C GLU A 73 -14.20 -10.01 16.08
N GLN A 74 -13.05 -10.31 15.48
CA GLN A 74 -11.80 -9.60 15.78
C GLN A 74 -11.91 -8.10 15.48
N VAL A 75 -12.55 -7.71 14.37
CA VAL A 75 -12.75 -6.29 14.03
C VAL A 75 -13.72 -5.60 15.00
N ARG A 76 -14.81 -6.26 15.40
CA ARG A 76 -15.79 -5.69 16.35
C ARG A 76 -15.17 -5.29 17.69
N ARG A 77 -14.06 -5.93 18.09
CA ARG A 77 -13.32 -5.64 19.33
C ARG A 77 -12.39 -4.43 19.24
N LEU A 78 -12.25 -3.82 18.05
CA LEU A 78 -11.36 -2.69 17.81
C LEU A 78 -12.17 -1.39 17.79
N SER A 79 -12.09 -0.60 18.86
CA SER A 79 -12.82 0.67 18.99
C SER A 79 -12.31 1.78 18.07
N ASN A 80 -11.12 1.63 17.51
CA ASN A 80 -10.45 2.60 16.64
C ASN A 80 -10.47 2.17 15.15
N VAL A 81 -11.32 1.21 14.78
CA VAL A 81 -11.43 0.72 13.40
C VAL A 81 -12.85 0.92 12.88
N GLN A 82 -12.95 1.60 11.75
CA GLN A 82 -14.14 1.60 10.91
C GLN A 82 -13.89 0.70 9.70
N LEU A 83 -14.80 -0.24 9.46
CA LEU A 83 -14.65 -1.26 8.44
C LEU A 83 -15.34 -0.87 7.12
N TYR A 84 -14.64 -1.06 6.02
CA TYR A 84 -15.12 -0.94 4.64
C TYR A 84 -14.83 -2.25 3.91
N GLU A 85 -15.86 -3.03 3.62
CA GLU A 85 -15.69 -4.37 3.07
C GLU A 85 -15.75 -4.40 1.54
N SER A 86 -14.87 -5.19 0.94
CA SER A 86 -14.96 -5.58 -0.48
C SER A 86 -14.54 -7.03 -0.65
N THR A 87 -14.67 -7.54 -1.88
CA THR A 87 -14.21 -8.87 -2.28
C THR A 87 -13.29 -8.83 -3.50
N PHE A 88 -12.66 -7.68 -3.78
CA PHE A 88 -11.74 -7.55 -4.91
C PHE A 88 -10.53 -8.47 -4.73
N LYS A 89 -10.11 -9.13 -5.80
CA LYS A 89 -8.92 -9.98 -5.79
C LYS A 89 -7.65 -9.19 -5.44
N LEU A 90 -6.74 -9.89 -4.78
CA LEU A 90 -5.41 -9.41 -4.48
C LEU A 90 -4.51 -9.53 -5.71
N GLU A 91 -3.52 -8.64 -5.83
CA GLU A 91 -2.61 -8.56 -6.98
C GLU A 91 -1.81 -9.84 -7.29
N TRP A 92 -1.66 -10.73 -6.31
CA TRP A 92 -0.97 -12.02 -6.45
C TRP A 92 -1.92 -13.19 -6.79
N MET A 93 -3.24 -12.96 -6.83
CA MET A 93 -4.22 -13.99 -7.18
C MET A 93 -4.30 -14.23 -8.69
N GLN A 94 -4.94 -15.32 -9.08
CA GLN A 94 -5.12 -15.65 -10.50
C GLN A 94 -6.06 -14.65 -11.21
N ARG A 95 -5.57 -14.09 -12.32
CA ARG A 95 -6.25 -13.09 -13.16
C ARG A 95 -6.86 -11.96 -12.31
N PRO A 96 -6.04 -11.15 -11.62
CA PRO A 96 -6.52 -10.22 -10.61
C PRO A 96 -6.81 -8.82 -11.17
N TRP A 97 -6.29 -8.48 -12.35
CA TRP A 97 -6.08 -7.07 -12.73
C TRP A 97 -7.34 -6.25 -12.91
N GLU A 98 -8.42 -6.85 -13.42
CA GLU A 98 -9.71 -6.16 -13.48
C GLU A 98 -10.24 -5.79 -12.09
N ASP A 99 -10.14 -6.73 -11.14
CA ASP A 99 -10.54 -6.48 -9.75
C ASP A 99 -9.59 -5.52 -9.05
N VAL A 100 -8.28 -5.57 -9.32
CA VAL A 100 -7.30 -4.60 -8.80
C VAL A 100 -7.62 -3.20 -9.30
N ASP A 101 -8.02 -3.05 -10.57
CA ASP A 101 -8.40 -1.75 -11.15
C ASP A 101 -9.72 -1.24 -10.56
N ARG A 102 -10.71 -2.12 -10.35
CA ARG A 102 -11.97 -1.79 -9.65
C ARG A 102 -11.72 -1.39 -8.20
N ALA A 103 -10.85 -2.12 -7.51
CA ALA A 103 -10.41 -1.82 -6.16
C ALA A 103 -9.76 -0.44 -6.08
N GLY A 104 -8.91 -0.08 -7.05
CA GLY A 104 -8.28 1.24 -7.10
C GLY A 104 -9.31 2.38 -7.21
N ARG A 105 -10.34 2.22 -8.04
CA ARG A 105 -11.44 3.21 -8.14
C ARG A 105 -12.23 3.33 -6.85
N TRP A 106 -12.53 2.20 -6.21
CA TRP A 106 -13.21 2.16 -4.93
C TRP A 106 -12.38 2.83 -3.83
N LEU A 107 -11.10 2.50 -3.74
CA LEU A 107 -10.16 3.10 -2.79
C LEU A 107 -10.06 4.63 -2.95
N LEU A 108 -9.98 5.15 -4.19
CA LEU A 108 -10.01 6.60 -4.44
C LEU A 108 -11.35 7.25 -4.09
N SER A 109 -12.46 6.49 -4.11
CA SER A 109 -13.73 7.00 -3.59
C SER A 109 -13.69 7.16 -2.07
N LEU A 110 -13.09 6.21 -1.35
CA LEU A 110 -12.87 6.29 0.09
C LEU A 110 -11.91 7.43 0.44
N ASP A 111 -10.81 7.61 -0.31
CA ASP A 111 -9.87 8.72 -0.12
C ASP A 111 -10.58 10.07 -0.14
N ARG A 112 -11.44 10.30 -1.15
CA ARG A 112 -12.20 11.55 -1.28
C ARG A 112 -13.23 11.75 -0.18
N GLN A 113 -13.90 10.67 0.22
CA GLN A 113 -14.94 10.71 1.26
C GLN A 113 -14.35 10.95 2.65
N LEU A 114 -13.26 10.25 2.96
CA LEU A 114 -12.70 10.19 4.31
C LEU A 114 -11.61 11.24 4.53
N ARG A 115 -10.95 11.70 3.46
CA ARG A 115 -9.81 12.61 3.50
C ARG A 115 -8.76 12.16 4.53
N PRO A 116 -8.23 10.92 4.38
CA PRO A 116 -7.29 10.38 5.36
C PRO A 116 -6.02 11.23 5.40
N ASP A 117 -5.36 11.25 6.55
CA ASP A 117 -4.05 11.90 6.70
C ASP A 117 -2.90 11.04 6.17
N LEU A 118 -3.15 9.73 6.08
CA LEU A 118 -2.20 8.74 5.61
C LEU A 118 -2.93 7.59 4.92
N VAL A 119 -2.42 7.17 3.77
CA VAL A 119 -2.80 5.92 3.13
C VAL A 119 -1.76 4.86 3.47
N HIS A 120 -2.19 3.78 4.12
CA HIS A 120 -1.35 2.65 4.51
C HIS A 120 -1.74 1.41 3.68
N LEU A 121 -0.88 1.04 2.74
CA LEU A 121 -1.12 -0.07 1.83
C LEU A 121 -0.35 -1.32 2.26
N ASN A 122 -1.04 -2.45 2.24
CA ASN A 122 -0.47 -3.78 2.50
C ASN A 122 -0.32 -4.61 1.21
N GLY A 123 -0.70 -4.03 0.07
CA GLY A 123 -0.33 -4.44 -1.28
C GLY A 123 0.46 -3.33 -1.98
N TYR A 124 1.04 -3.63 -3.15
CA TYR A 124 1.98 -2.72 -3.81
C TYR A 124 1.32 -1.92 -4.93
N ALA A 125 0.47 -2.56 -5.75
CA ALA A 125 -0.04 -2.00 -7.00
C ALA A 125 -0.81 -0.69 -6.80
N HIS A 126 -1.59 -0.57 -5.71
CA HIS A 126 -2.40 0.61 -5.43
C HIS A 126 -1.58 1.82 -4.97
N ALA A 127 -0.29 1.68 -4.69
CA ALA A 127 0.56 2.82 -4.31
C ALA A 127 0.75 3.82 -5.47
N ALA A 128 0.57 3.37 -6.72
CA ALA A 128 0.67 4.21 -7.91
C ALA A 128 -0.55 5.09 -8.16
N LEU A 129 -1.62 4.97 -7.35
CA LEU A 129 -2.82 5.78 -7.51
C LEU A 129 -2.55 7.25 -7.10
N PRO A 130 -3.33 8.21 -7.63
CA PRO A 130 -3.19 9.64 -7.32
C PRO A 130 -3.83 9.96 -5.95
N TRP A 131 -3.23 9.48 -4.88
CA TRP A 131 -3.70 9.71 -3.50
C TRP A 131 -3.56 11.19 -3.10
N SER A 132 -4.51 11.67 -2.30
CA SER A 132 -4.52 13.06 -1.82
C SER A 132 -3.56 13.34 -0.66
N CYS A 133 -3.00 12.30 -0.04
CA CYS A 133 -2.10 12.39 1.11
C CYS A 133 -0.91 11.41 0.98
N PRO A 134 0.05 11.42 1.92
CA PRO A 134 1.19 10.52 1.89
C PRO A 134 0.79 9.04 1.89
N VAL A 135 1.58 8.23 1.19
CA VAL A 135 1.39 6.79 0.99
C VAL A 135 2.53 6.01 1.64
N LEU A 136 2.18 5.17 2.61
CA LEU A 136 3.06 4.18 3.21
C LEU A 136 2.72 2.80 2.66
N VAL A 137 3.69 2.11 2.08
CA VAL A 137 3.57 0.70 1.68
C VAL A 137 4.28 -0.19 2.69
N VAL A 138 3.59 -1.22 3.17
CA VAL A 138 4.19 -2.31 3.96
C VAL A 138 4.40 -3.51 3.05
N ALA A 139 5.66 -3.82 2.80
CA ALA A 139 6.06 -4.97 2.02
C ALA A 139 6.11 -6.23 2.89
N HIS A 140 5.06 -7.04 2.80
CA HIS A 140 4.95 -8.30 3.52
C HIS A 140 5.74 -9.43 2.84
N SER A 141 5.32 -9.75 1.62
CA SER A 141 5.97 -10.72 0.73
C SER A 141 5.69 -10.30 -0.71
N CYS A 142 6.58 -10.62 -1.62
CA CYS A 142 6.42 -10.35 -3.04
C CYS A 142 6.49 -11.68 -3.78
N VAL A 143 5.68 -11.85 -4.82
CA VAL A 143 5.67 -13.11 -5.59
C VAL A 143 7.07 -13.43 -6.11
N CYS A 144 7.83 -12.43 -6.58
CA CYS A 144 9.16 -12.70 -7.13
C CYS A 144 10.17 -13.11 -6.05
N SER A 145 10.15 -12.48 -4.87
CA SER A 145 11.03 -12.91 -3.77
C SER A 145 10.64 -14.29 -3.23
N TRP A 146 9.35 -14.64 -3.27
CA TRP A 146 8.89 -16.00 -2.97
C TRP A 146 9.40 -17.02 -3.98
N PHE A 147 9.34 -16.71 -5.29
CA PHE A 147 9.89 -17.58 -6.34
C PHE A 147 11.39 -17.81 -6.15
N GLU A 148 12.15 -16.75 -5.89
CA GLU A 148 13.59 -16.88 -5.64
C GLU A 148 13.87 -17.72 -4.37
N ALA A 149 13.19 -17.42 -3.26
CA ALA A 149 13.44 -18.10 -1.99
C ALA A 149 12.98 -19.57 -1.97
N VAL A 150 11.85 -19.88 -2.61
CA VAL A 150 11.18 -21.18 -2.51
C VAL A 150 11.41 -22.04 -3.75
N ARG A 151 11.30 -21.45 -4.94
CA ARG A 151 11.47 -22.17 -6.21
C ARG A 151 12.90 -22.09 -6.76
N ARG A 152 13.74 -21.18 -6.23
CA ARG A 152 15.11 -20.93 -6.71
C ARG A 152 15.17 -20.63 -8.22
N CYS A 153 14.15 -19.94 -8.72
CA CYS A 153 14.05 -19.49 -10.11
C CYS A 153 13.34 -18.15 -10.21
N GLU A 154 13.44 -17.49 -11.35
CA GLU A 154 12.64 -16.30 -11.64
C GLU A 154 11.16 -16.67 -11.90
N PRO A 155 10.22 -15.78 -11.56
CA PRO A 155 8.84 -15.91 -12.01
C PRO A 155 8.75 -16.01 -13.53
N THR A 156 7.86 -16.87 -13.99
CA THR A 156 7.48 -17.02 -15.40
C THR A 156 6.88 -15.73 -15.98
N LEU A 157 6.74 -15.68 -17.32
CA LEU A 157 6.24 -14.49 -18.03
C LEU A 157 4.81 -14.09 -17.59
N GLU A 158 4.02 -15.01 -17.04
CA GLU A 158 2.68 -14.71 -16.50
C GLU A 158 2.71 -13.66 -15.37
N TRP A 159 3.85 -13.50 -14.69
CA TRP A 159 4.07 -12.52 -13.62
C TRP A 159 4.64 -11.19 -14.11
N GLN A 160 4.78 -10.98 -15.41
CA GLN A 160 5.29 -9.71 -15.95
C GLN A 160 4.43 -8.52 -15.56
N GLU A 161 3.10 -8.66 -15.64
CA GLU A 161 2.19 -7.57 -15.26
C GLU A 161 2.26 -7.27 -13.76
N TYR A 162 2.42 -8.31 -12.95
CA TYR A 162 2.67 -8.18 -11.52
C TYR A 162 3.95 -7.38 -11.27
N ARG A 163 5.06 -7.77 -11.89
CA ARG A 163 6.35 -7.07 -11.77
C ARG A 163 6.22 -5.60 -12.17
N ARG A 164 5.55 -5.31 -13.30
CA ARG A 164 5.35 -3.94 -13.80
C ARG A 164 4.59 -3.07 -12.79
N ARG A 165 3.45 -3.55 -12.29
CA ARG A 165 2.60 -2.77 -11.38
C ARG A 165 3.19 -2.64 -9.99
N VAL A 166 3.85 -3.68 -9.47
CA VAL A 166 4.57 -3.63 -8.19
C VAL A 166 5.73 -2.63 -8.26
N ARG A 167 6.52 -2.65 -9.35
CA ARG A 167 7.60 -1.66 -9.58
C ARG A 167 7.06 -0.24 -9.59
N LEU A 168 5.99 0.00 -10.35
CA LEU A 168 5.36 1.32 -10.41
C LEU A 168 4.86 1.76 -9.04
N GLY A 169 4.18 0.88 -8.30
CA GLY A 169 3.69 1.16 -6.96
C GLY A 169 4.81 1.51 -5.98
N LEU A 170 5.86 0.71 -5.93
CA LEU A 170 7.02 0.96 -5.07
C LEU A 170 7.74 2.27 -5.41
N ARG A 171 7.87 2.61 -6.70
CA ARG A 171 8.46 3.89 -7.15
C ARG A 171 7.59 5.10 -6.78
N GLN A 172 6.27 4.93 -6.62
CA GLN A 172 5.32 6.02 -6.34
C GLN A 172 4.95 6.15 -4.86
N ALA A 173 5.27 5.16 -4.03
CA ALA A 173 5.07 5.23 -2.59
C ALA A 173 5.96 6.32 -1.99
N ASP A 174 5.43 7.10 -1.04
CA ASP A 174 6.23 8.10 -0.33
C ASP A 174 7.19 7.41 0.65
N ARG A 175 6.75 6.30 1.29
CA ARG A 175 7.60 5.46 2.14
C ARG A 175 7.27 3.98 1.96
N VAL A 176 8.29 3.15 2.12
CA VAL A 176 8.17 1.69 2.11
C VAL A 176 8.80 1.14 3.39
N THR A 177 8.10 0.22 4.06
CA THR A 177 8.59 -0.48 5.26
C THR A 177 8.29 -1.97 5.17
N ALA A 178 8.76 -2.77 6.12
CA ALA A 178 8.50 -4.20 6.22
C ALA A 178 8.23 -4.61 7.68
N PRO A 179 7.35 -5.60 7.94
CA PRO A 179 6.90 -5.94 9.30
C PRO A 179 7.95 -6.65 10.18
N THR A 180 9.10 -7.04 9.62
CA THR A 180 10.18 -7.66 10.42
C THR A 180 11.55 -7.14 9.99
N ALA A 181 12.42 -6.90 10.98
CA ALA A 181 13.84 -6.62 10.79
C ALA A 181 14.67 -7.89 10.52
N ALA A 182 14.09 -8.94 9.91
CA ALA A 182 14.85 -10.12 9.54
C ALA A 182 15.89 -9.69 8.50
N ALA A 183 17.09 -9.34 8.95
CA ALA A 183 18.13 -8.65 8.18
C ALA A 183 18.46 -9.36 6.86
N HIS A 184 18.29 -10.68 6.79
CA HIS A 184 18.42 -11.46 5.56
C HIS A 184 17.33 -11.18 4.53
N ARG A 185 16.05 -11.13 4.95
CA ARG A 185 14.93 -10.79 4.07
C ARG A 185 14.84 -9.29 3.83
N ALA A 186 15.24 -8.45 4.79
CA ALA A 186 15.29 -7.00 4.65
C ALA A 186 16.41 -6.55 3.70
N ARG A 187 17.60 -7.18 3.72
CA ARG A 187 18.64 -6.94 2.69
C ARG A 187 18.23 -7.50 1.33
N GLN A 188 17.70 -8.72 1.26
CA GLN A 188 17.13 -9.23 0.01
C GLN A 188 15.98 -8.34 -0.49
N PHE A 189 15.19 -7.75 0.41
CA PHE A 189 14.11 -6.83 0.09
C PHE A 189 14.61 -5.46 -0.35
N GLU A 190 15.57 -4.84 0.34
CA GLU A 190 16.20 -3.59 -0.11
C GLU A 190 16.94 -3.79 -1.42
N GLU A 191 17.66 -4.89 -1.59
CA GLU A 191 18.37 -5.24 -2.81
C GLU A 191 17.39 -5.60 -3.93
N TYR A 192 16.26 -6.24 -3.63
CA TYR A 192 15.18 -6.54 -4.58
C TYR A 192 14.39 -5.28 -4.96
N VAL A 193 14.01 -4.43 -4.01
CA VAL A 193 13.38 -3.13 -4.27
C VAL A 193 14.33 -2.25 -5.06
N ARG A 194 15.63 -2.22 -4.72
CA ARG A 194 16.66 -1.53 -5.52
C ARG A 194 16.76 -2.15 -6.92
N LYS A 195 16.86 -3.47 -7.08
CA LYS A 195 16.84 -4.16 -8.39
C LYS A 195 15.55 -3.89 -9.17
N LEU A 196 14.41 -3.76 -8.51
CA LEU A 196 13.14 -3.40 -9.13
C LEU A 196 13.09 -1.92 -9.54
N MET A 197 13.78 -1.04 -8.82
CA MET A 197 13.82 0.40 -9.07
C MET A 197 14.95 0.85 -10.02
N ILE A 198 16.00 0.04 -10.25
CA ILE A 198 17.21 0.41 -11.01
C ILE A 198 17.24 -0.16 -12.44
N VAL A 199 16.39 -1.13 -12.79
CA VAL A 199 16.39 -1.72 -14.15
C VAL A 199 15.48 -0.90 -15.06
N ASP A 200 16.08 -0.03 -15.86
CA ASP A 200 15.50 0.58 -17.07
C ASP A 200 15.81 -0.31 -18.30
#